data_AF-Q0I642-F1
#
_entry.id   AF-Q0I642-F1
#
_cell.length_a   1.000
_cell.length_b   1.000
_cell.length_c   1.000
_cell.angle_alpha   90.00
_cell.angle_beta   90.00
_cell.angle_gamma   90.00
#
_symmetry.space_group_name_H-M   'P 1'
#
loop_
_entity.id
_entity.type
_entity.pdbx_description
1 polymer ?
#
loop_
_entity_poly.entity_id
_entity_poly.type
_entity_poly.pdbx_seq_one_letter_code
_entity_poly.pdbx_strand_id
1 'polypeptide(L)'
;MQKLEITVEIHSQPFDPWIRLSEWSSTAAASASFSGRVRDVAENGISLEALELTHYPGLCESLIREDAERLLMLHGATGALVIHRVGRLSPHEVIVLVAVEADRRGPAQRCCMALLEAIKHQAPFWKKEWRNGQGSWVSGNTPL
;
A
#
# COMPACT_ATOMS: atom_id res chain seq x y z
N MET A 1 27.78 2.19 1.56
CA MET A 1 26.36 1.82 1.76
C MET A 1 25.73 1.65 0.39
N GLN A 2 25.00 0.56 0.17
CA GLN A 2 24.18 0.40 -1.04
C GLN A 2 23.08 1.47 -1.00
N LYS A 3 22.87 2.19 -2.11
CA LYS A 3 21.82 3.21 -2.20
C LYS A 3 20.47 2.49 -2.25
N LEU A 4 19.56 2.83 -1.34
CA LEU A 4 18.18 2.33 -1.38
C LEU A 4 17.37 3.14 -2.39
N GLU A 5 16.54 2.46 -3.18
CA GLU A 5 15.62 3.10 -4.12
C GLU A 5 14.19 2.99 -3.61
N ILE A 6 13.64 4.12 -3.13
CA ILE A 6 12.32 4.13 -2.48
C ILE A 6 11.42 5.15 -3.19
N THR A 7 10.34 4.65 -3.78
CA THR A 7 9.28 5.46 -4.39
C THR A 7 8.02 5.33 -3.54
N VAL A 8 7.48 6.47 -3.13
CA VAL A 8 6.21 6.56 -2.38
C VAL A 8 5.31 7.57 -3.08
N GLU A 9 4.12 7.12 -3.43
CA GLU A 9 3.12 7.92 -4.14
C GLU A 9 1.75 7.76 -3.49
N ILE A 10 1.11 8.88 -3.17
CA ILE A 10 -0.27 8.92 -2.70
C ILE A 10 -1.06 9.85 -3.60
N HIS A 11 -2.06 9.33 -4.32
CA HIS A 11 -2.86 10.12 -5.25
C HIS A 11 -4.27 9.54 -5.47
N SER A 12 -5.20 10.33 -6.00
CA SER A 12 -6.57 9.86 -6.23
C SER A 12 -6.77 9.06 -7.53
N GLN A 13 -5.86 9.26 -8.49
CA GLN A 13 -6.02 8.67 -9.82
C GLN A 13 -5.86 7.15 -9.82
N PRO A 14 -6.64 6.43 -10.65
CA PRO A 14 -6.45 5.00 -10.84
C PRO A 14 -5.08 4.72 -11.46
N PHE A 15 -4.54 3.54 -11.17
CA PHE A 15 -3.31 3.06 -11.77
C PHE A 15 -3.43 1.56 -12.04
N ASP A 16 -2.69 1.06 -13.04
CA ASP A 16 -2.55 -0.38 -13.27
C ASP A 16 -1.30 -0.88 -12.51
N PRO A 17 -1.45 -1.82 -11.56
CA PRO A 17 -0.34 -2.28 -10.74
C PRO A 17 0.74 -2.99 -11.54
N TRP A 18 0.40 -3.64 -12.66
CA TRP A 18 1.35 -4.37 -13.49
C TRP A 18 2.18 -3.43 -14.34
N ILE A 19 1.55 -2.38 -14.89
CA ILE A 19 2.28 -1.31 -15.61
C ILE A 19 3.24 -0.62 -14.65
N ARG A 20 2.75 -0.17 -13.49
CA ARG A 20 3.58 0.52 -12.50
C ARG A 20 4.73 -0.35 -11.99
N LEU A 21 4.48 -1.65 -11.78
CA LEU A 21 5.52 -2.60 -11.38
C LEU A 21 6.56 -2.77 -12.50
N SER A 22 6.13 -2.86 -13.77
CA SER A 22 7.04 -3.00 -14.91
C SER A 22 7.88 -1.75 -15.15
N GLU A 23 7.35 -0.56 -14.88
CA GLU A 23 8.07 0.71 -15.01
C GLU A 23 9.09 0.93 -13.89
N TRP A 24 8.77 0.45 -12.68
CA TRP A 24 9.62 0.60 -11.52
C TRP A 24 10.72 -0.47 -11.42
N SER A 25 10.42 -1.72 -11.84
CA SER A 25 11.32 -2.85 -11.60
C SER A 25 12.68 -2.66 -12.26
N SER A 26 13.72 -2.97 -11.51
CA SER A 26 15.12 -2.86 -11.91
C SER A 26 15.71 -4.23 -12.31
N THR A 27 17.04 -4.35 -12.33
CA THR A 27 17.77 -5.58 -12.62
C THR A 27 17.93 -6.52 -11.41
N ALA A 28 17.18 -6.28 -10.32
CA ALA A 28 17.23 -7.11 -9.12
C ALA A 28 16.88 -8.58 -9.40
N ALA A 29 17.56 -9.50 -8.70
CA ALA A 29 17.39 -10.94 -8.93
C ALA A 29 16.07 -11.52 -8.37
N ALA A 30 15.41 -10.80 -7.45
CA ALA A 30 14.11 -11.17 -6.92
C ALA A 30 13.27 -9.94 -6.57
N SER A 31 11.96 -10.05 -6.79
CA SER A 31 10.98 -9.08 -6.31
C SER A 31 9.79 -9.80 -5.67
N ALA A 32 9.10 -9.10 -4.77
CA ALA A 32 7.81 -9.50 -4.24
C ALA A 32 6.88 -8.30 -4.29
N SER A 33 5.62 -8.53 -4.66
CA SER A 33 4.61 -7.48 -4.74
C SER A 33 3.27 -7.92 -4.17
N PHE A 34 2.52 -6.94 -3.68
CA PHE A 34 1.16 -7.06 -3.20
C PHE A 34 0.31 -5.95 -3.84
N SER A 35 -0.81 -6.33 -4.45
CA SER A 35 -1.83 -5.40 -4.93
C SER A 35 -3.13 -5.63 -4.17
N GLY A 36 -3.56 -4.61 -3.42
CA GLY A 36 -4.84 -4.62 -2.72
C GLY A 36 -5.94 -3.99 -3.57
N ARG A 37 -7.17 -4.47 -3.38
CA ARG A 37 -8.38 -3.92 -4.00
C ARG A 37 -9.45 -3.64 -2.95
N VAL A 38 -10.34 -2.72 -3.26
CA VAL A 38 -11.55 -2.47 -2.46
C VAL A 38 -12.45 -3.70 -2.53
N ARG A 39 -12.93 -4.17 -1.37
CA ARG A 39 -13.92 -5.26 -1.30
C ARG A 39 -15.30 -4.73 -1.69
N ASP A 40 -16.13 -5.61 -2.24
CA ASP A 40 -17.54 -5.35 -2.55
C ASP A 40 -18.46 -5.46 -1.33
N VAL A 41 -17.99 -6.05 -0.25
CA VAL A 41 -18.68 -6.11 1.03
C VAL A 41 -17.83 -5.51 2.16
N ALA A 42 -18.50 -4.81 3.06
CA ALA A 42 -17.91 -4.39 4.33
C ALA A 42 -17.73 -5.58 5.28
N GLU A 43 -17.06 -5.37 6.41
CA GLU A 43 -16.77 -6.44 7.39
C GLU A 43 -18.03 -7.10 7.96
N ASN A 44 -19.14 -6.37 8.03
CA ASN A 44 -20.43 -6.88 8.48
C ASN A 44 -21.23 -7.61 7.37
N GLY A 45 -20.62 -7.85 6.20
CA GLY A 45 -21.23 -8.56 5.07
C GLY A 45 -22.20 -7.73 4.23
N ILE A 46 -22.38 -6.45 4.54
CA ILE A 46 -23.25 -5.55 3.77
C ILE A 46 -22.49 -5.02 2.55
N SER A 47 -23.17 -4.98 1.41
CA SER A 47 -22.63 -4.42 0.16
C SER A 47 -22.10 -3.00 0.35
N LEU A 48 -20.92 -2.74 -0.21
CA LEU A 48 -20.23 -1.47 -0.17
C LEU A 48 -20.46 -0.72 -1.48
N GLU A 49 -20.93 0.53 -1.39
CA GLU A 49 -21.06 1.42 -2.56
C GLU A 49 -19.70 2.02 -2.92
N ALA A 50 -18.94 2.46 -1.92
CA ALA A 50 -17.59 2.96 -2.08
C ALA A 50 -16.81 2.92 -0.76
N LEU A 51 -15.48 2.85 -0.86
CA LEU A 51 -14.56 3.20 0.20
C LEU A 51 -13.99 4.59 -0.09
N GLU A 52 -14.10 5.51 0.85
CA GLU A 52 -13.42 6.80 0.78
C GLU A 52 -12.26 6.84 1.75
N LEU A 53 -11.11 7.29 1.26
CA LEU A 53 -9.87 7.40 2.03
C LEU A 53 -9.39 8.83 2.04
N THR A 54 -9.10 9.33 3.23
CA THR A 54 -8.36 10.58 3.45
C THR A 54 -7.03 10.29 4.13
N HIS A 55 -6.08 11.20 3.99
CA HIS A 55 -4.75 11.11 4.59
C HIS A 55 -4.25 12.51 4.94
N TYR A 56 -3.18 12.59 5.74
CA TYR A 56 -2.44 13.82 5.98
C TYR A 56 -1.33 13.94 4.93
N PRO A 57 -1.44 14.86 3.94
CA PRO A 57 -0.44 14.98 2.88
C PRO A 57 0.94 15.35 3.42
N GLY A 58 1.98 14.70 2.90
CA GLY A 58 3.36 14.87 3.31
C GLY A 58 3.75 14.02 4.52
N LEU A 59 2.94 14.00 5.58
CA LEU A 59 3.22 13.18 6.77
C LEU A 59 3.12 11.68 6.45
N CYS A 60 2.08 11.28 5.73
CA CYS A 60 1.85 9.88 5.38
C CYS A 60 3.01 9.34 4.53
N GLU A 61 3.42 10.06 3.50
CA GLU A 61 4.53 9.72 2.63
C GLU A 61 5.86 9.66 3.37
N SER A 62 6.08 10.59 4.31
CA SER A 62 7.29 10.61 5.16
C SER A 62 7.39 9.37 6.04
N LEU A 63 6.29 9.00 6.73
CA LEU A 63 6.27 7.83 7.61
C LEU A 63 6.45 6.52 6.83
N ILE A 64 5.78 6.39 5.68
CA ILE A 64 5.94 5.23 4.80
C ILE A 64 7.39 5.11 4.31
N ARG A 65 8.02 6.24 3.94
CA ARG A 65 9.42 6.25 3.51
C ARG A 65 10.37 5.82 4.63
N GLU A 66 10.18 6.35 5.84
CA GLU A 66 10.98 5.97 7.02
C GLU A 66 10.87 4.47 7.34
N ASP A 67 9.65 3.94 7.34
CA ASP A 67 9.42 2.51 7.52
C ASP A 67 10.07 1.68 6.42
N ALA A 68 9.96 2.11 5.16
CA ALA A 68 10.59 1.43 4.02
C ALA A 68 12.12 1.39 4.18
N GLU A 69 12.76 2.52 4.49
CA GLU A 69 14.21 2.58 4.73
C GLU A 69 14.65 1.60 5.81
N ARG A 70 13.98 1.63 6.97
CA ARG A 70 14.27 0.75 8.10
C ARG A 70 14.09 -0.72 7.74
N LEU A 71 13.00 -1.08 7.08
CA LEU A 71 12.66 -2.46 6.74
C LEU A 71 13.56 -3.04 5.63
N LEU A 72 13.90 -2.23 4.63
CA LEU A 72 14.84 -2.62 3.58
C LEU A 72 16.21 -2.98 4.18
N MET A 73 16.72 -2.14 5.09
CA MET A 73 17.96 -2.42 5.82
C MET A 73 17.84 -3.69 6.68
N LEU A 74 16.74 -3.84 7.43
CA LEU A 74 16.51 -4.99 8.31
C LEU A 74 16.49 -6.32 7.56
N HIS A 75 15.88 -6.35 6.37
CA HIS A 75 15.68 -7.57 5.61
C HIS A 75 16.74 -7.84 4.54
N GLY A 76 17.62 -6.88 4.24
CA GLY A 76 18.60 -6.98 3.16
C GLY A 76 17.95 -6.86 1.78
N ALA A 77 17.05 -5.89 1.64
CA ALA A 77 16.38 -5.54 0.40
C ALA A 77 16.88 -4.18 -0.12
N THR A 78 16.72 -3.92 -1.42
CA THR A 78 17.42 -2.84 -2.13
C THR A 78 16.51 -1.73 -2.62
N GLY A 79 15.23 -2.03 -2.84
CA GLY A 79 14.27 -1.03 -3.28
C GLY A 79 12.84 -1.35 -2.86
N ALA A 80 12.02 -0.30 -2.75
CA ALA A 80 10.60 -0.39 -2.48
C ALA A 80 9.79 0.58 -3.36
N LEU A 81 8.62 0.10 -3.82
CA LEU A 81 7.57 0.90 -4.43
C LEU A 81 6.33 0.82 -3.57
N VAL A 82 5.80 1.98 -3.18
CA VAL A 82 4.52 2.10 -2.50
C VAL A 82 3.66 3.11 -3.27
N ILE A 83 2.53 2.63 -3.79
CA ILE A 83 1.51 3.49 -4.39
C ILE A 83 0.21 3.24 -3.64
N HIS A 84 -0.39 4.29 -3.10
CA HIS A 84 -1.67 4.18 -2.41
C HIS A 84 -2.67 5.19 -2.95
N ARG A 85 -3.91 4.74 -3.18
CA ARG A 85 -5.00 5.61 -3.61
C ARG A 85 -5.75 6.22 -2.45
N VAL A 86 -6.20 7.44 -2.65
CA VAL A 86 -7.07 8.20 -1.74
C VAL A 86 -8.25 8.78 -2.50
N GLY A 87 -9.21 9.38 -1.80
CA GLY A 87 -10.49 9.78 -2.37
C GLY A 87 -11.48 8.63 -2.37
N ARG A 88 -12.52 8.71 -3.21
CA ARG A 88 -13.60 7.73 -3.28
C ARG A 88 -13.29 6.64 -4.31
N LEU A 89 -13.32 5.39 -3.87
CA LEU A 89 -13.04 4.19 -4.66
C LEU A 89 -14.25 3.25 -4.64
N SER A 90 -14.59 2.72 -5.80
CA SER A 90 -15.61 1.70 -6.01
C SER A 90 -15.08 0.30 -5.68
N PRO A 91 -15.97 -0.68 -5.43
CA PRO A 91 -15.59 -2.08 -5.33
C PRO A 91 -14.68 -2.55 -6.46
N HIS A 92 -13.73 -3.43 -6.13
CA HIS A 92 -12.74 -4.04 -7.02
C HIS A 92 -11.68 -3.11 -7.63
N GLU A 93 -11.77 -1.79 -7.40
CA GLU A 93 -10.70 -0.87 -7.77
C GLU A 93 -9.42 -1.18 -6.98
N VAL A 94 -8.27 -1.07 -7.66
CA VAL A 94 -6.96 -1.18 -7.01
C VAL A 94 -6.79 0.01 -6.08
N ILE A 95 -6.39 -0.27 -4.84
CA ILE A 95 -6.23 0.73 -3.79
C ILE A 95 -4.78 0.91 -3.36
N VAL A 96 -3.98 -0.15 -3.42
CA VAL A 96 -2.59 -0.12 -2.98
C VAL A 96 -1.75 -1.08 -3.81
N LEU A 97 -0.51 -0.67 -4.10
CA LEU A 97 0.57 -1.51 -4.57
C LEU A 97 1.75 -1.32 -3.61
N VAL A 98 2.26 -2.44 -3.09
CA VAL A 98 3.54 -2.49 -2.38
C VAL A 98 4.41 -3.48 -3.13
N ALA A 99 5.63 -3.09 -3.50
CA ALA A 99 6.61 -3.98 -4.09
C ALA A 99 7.99 -3.77 -3.48
N VAL A 100 8.78 -4.83 -3.39
CA VAL A 100 10.13 -4.82 -2.84
C VAL A 100 11.06 -5.65 -3.71
N GLU A 101 12.27 -5.15 -3.92
CA GLU A 101 13.37 -5.83 -4.63
C GLU A 101 14.48 -6.26 -3.68
N ALA A 102 15.08 -7.42 -3.95
CA ALA A 102 16.23 -7.95 -3.23
C ALA A 102 17.01 -8.98 -4.07
N ASP A 103 18.19 -9.39 -3.59
CA ASP A 103 18.99 -10.44 -4.27
C ASP A 103 18.37 -11.84 -4.16
N ARG A 104 17.47 -12.05 -3.20
CA ARG A 104 16.89 -13.36 -2.89
C ARG A 104 15.41 -13.24 -2.57
N ARG A 105 14.64 -14.26 -2.94
CA ARG A 105 13.18 -14.33 -2.69
C ARG A 105 12.79 -14.13 -1.23
N GLY A 106 13.57 -14.67 -0.29
CA GLY A 106 13.25 -14.62 1.14
C GLY A 106 13.22 -13.19 1.70
N PRO A 107 14.31 -12.41 1.58
CA PRO A 107 14.33 -10.97 1.83
C PRO A 107 13.18 -10.21 1.17
N ALA A 108 12.96 -10.37 -0.14
CA ALA A 108 11.91 -9.66 -0.87
C ALA A 108 10.51 -9.94 -0.28
N GLN A 109 10.16 -11.21 -0.07
CA GLN A 109 8.86 -11.61 0.47
C GLN A 109 8.63 -11.08 1.88
N ARG A 110 9.60 -11.26 2.79
CA ARG A 110 9.45 -10.84 4.19
C ARG A 110 9.38 -9.32 4.32
N CYS A 111 10.20 -8.61 3.57
CA CYS A 111 10.21 -7.15 3.58
C CYS A 111 8.92 -6.57 2.99
N CYS A 112 8.42 -7.12 1.88
CA CYS A 112 7.15 -6.69 1.29
C CYS A 112 5.99 -6.86 2.27
N MET A 113 5.94 -8.00 2.98
CA MET A 113 4.91 -8.25 4.00
C MET A 113 5.04 -7.30 5.19
N ALA A 114 6.25 -7.11 5.71
CA ALA A 114 6.48 -6.20 6.83
C ALA A 114 6.14 -4.75 6.48
N LEU A 115 6.42 -4.31 5.26
CA LEU A 115 6.11 -2.96 4.80
C LEU A 115 4.59 -2.76 4.63
N LEU A 116 3.87 -3.76 4.12
CA LEU A 116 2.42 -3.71 4.06
C LEU A 116 1.79 -3.55 5.46
N GLU A 117 2.27 -4.32 6.43
CA GLU A 117 1.79 -4.23 7.81
C GLU A 117 2.14 -2.90 8.48
N ALA A 118 3.34 -2.36 8.20
CA ALA A 118 3.72 -1.03 8.66
C ALA A 118 2.79 0.05 8.11
N ILE A 119 2.51 0.05 6.80
CA ILE A 119 1.56 0.98 6.17
C ILE A 119 0.18 0.86 6.82
N LYS A 120 -0.29 -0.37 7.05
CA LYS A 120 -1.61 -0.61 7.63
C LYS A 120 -1.76 -0.03 9.02
N HIS A 121 -0.71 -0.02 9.85
CA HIS A 121 -0.80 0.37 11.26
C HIS A 121 -0.25 1.76 11.56
N GLN A 122 0.73 2.24 10.80
CA GLN A 122 1.49 3.45 11.10
C GLN A 122 1.12 4.62 10.17
N ALA A 123 0.65 4.35 8.95
CA ALA A 123 0.29 5.40 8.02
C ALA A 123 -1.12 5.96 8.35
N PRO A 124 -1.28 7.29 8.53
CA PRO A 124 -2.54 7.90 8.96
C PRO A 124 -3.55 7.99 7.79
N PHE A 125 -4.16 6.85 7.47
CA PHE A 125 -5.29 6.76 6.55
C PHE A 125 -6.60 6.65 7.33
N TRP A 126 -7.56 7.53 7.01
CA TRP A 126 -8.91 7.45 7.56
C TRP A 126 -9.87 6.92 6.52
N LYS A 127 -10.62 5.88 6.90
CA LYS A 127 -11.52 5.13 6.01
C LYS A 127 -12.96 5.47 6.32
N LYS A 128 -13.73 5.77 5.28
CA LYS A 128 -15.18 5.97 5.34
C LYS A 128 -15.86 5.03 4.36
N GLU A 129 -16.73 4.18 4.86
CA GLU A 129 -17.51 3.26 4.04
C GLU A 129 -18.84 3.89 3.65
N TRP A 130 -19.15 3.88 2.36
CA TRP A 130 -20.41 4.38 1.80
C TRP A 130 -21.36 3.23 1.49
N ARG A 131 -22.61 3.36 1.93
CA ARG A 131 -23.70 2.41 1.73
C ARG A 131 -25.02 3.14 1.62
N ASN A 132 -25.83 2.86 0.60
CA ASN A 132 -27.15 3.48 0.40
C ASN A 132 -27.09 5.01 0.50
N GLY A 133 -26.04 5.64 -0.05
CA GLY A 133 -25.82 7.08 0.03
C GLY A 133 -25.39 7.63 1.40
N GLN A 134 -25.21 6.78 2.42
CA GLN A 134 -24.75 7.17 3.75
C GLN A 134 -23.31 6.71 3.99
N GLY A 135 -22.48 7.59 4.56
CA GLY A 135 -21.07 7.30 4.83
C GLY A 135 -20.78 7.17 6.32
N SER A 136 -20.17 6.08 6.74
CA SER A 136 -19.75 5.80 8.13
C SER A 136 -18.23 5.66 8.23
N TRP A 137 -17.62 6.35 9.20
CA TRP A 137 -16.20 6.19 9.49
C TRP A 137 -15.91 4.83 10.11
N VAL A 138 -14.83 4.19 9.68
CA VAL A 138 -14.37 2.92 10.22
C VAL A 138 -13.39 3.19 11.37
N SER A 139 -13.68 2.63 12.55
CA SER A 139 -12.80 2.72 13.72
C SER A 139 -11.84 1.53 13.76
N GLY A 140 -10.57 1.76 13.41
CA GLY A 140 -9.49 0.77 13.51
C GLY A 140 -9.10 0.10 12.20
N ASN A 141 -8.00 -0.65 12.26
CA ASN A 141 -7.51 -1.49 11.17
C ASN A 141 -7.73 -2.95 11.53
N THR A 142 -8.21 -3.75 10.58
CA THR A 142 -8.32 -5.21 10.74
C THR A 142 -6.91 -5.77 11.00
N PRO A 143 -6.66 -6.57 12.04
CA PRO A 143 -5.39 -7.30 12.16
C PRO A 143 -5.29 -8.37 11.06
N LEU A 144 -4.10 -8.97 10.88
CA LEU A 144 -3.95 -10.19 10.09
C LEU A 144 -4.62 -11.38 10.77
#